data_AF-A0A5A5TJU1-F1
#
_entry.id   AF-A0A5A5TJU1-F1
#
_cell.length_a   1.000
_cell.length_b   1.000
_cell.length_c   1.000
_cell.angle_alpha   90.00
_cell.angle_beta   90.00
_cell.angle_gamma   90.00
#
_symmetry.space_group_name_H-M   'P 1'
#
loop_
_entity.id
_entity.type
_entity.pdbx_description
1 polymer ?
#
loop_
_entity_poly.entity_id
_entity_poly.type
_entity_poly.pdbx_seq_one_letter_code
_entity_poly.pdbx_strand_id
1 'polypeptide(L)'
;MQRIYKFAGYISCVHCGLNLRCKTGNSSVDYGYYKDMARARALPCPAGGYLQVRTEHVMQQFGELLQGLRLPAYWRDMVREQMIEAAQKAGFDQEAMEREKERLRLKRGRILKQHRDGYIEDEEMEAEVAAVELALRALEVPETNGRLVDSRDGRGTPRYGHAYLGTWRA
;
A
#
# COMPACT_ATOMS: atom_id res chain seq x y z
N MET A 1 -3.86 -10.32 22.61
CA MET A 1 -3.45 -10.60 21.22
C MET A 1 -4.67 -10.41 20.32
N GLN A 2 -4.68 -9.41 19.45
CA GLN A 2 -5.82 -9.09 18.59
C GLN A 2 -5.84 -10.06 17.41
N ARG A 3 -6.96 -10.76 17.20
CA ARG A 3 -7.09 -11.76 16.13
C ARG A 3 -7.46 -11.05 14.83
N ILE A 4 -6.60 -11.15 13.82
CA ILE A 4 -6.84 -10.56 12.49
C ILE A 4 -7.59 -11.57 11.63
N TYR A 5 -8.78 -11.19 11.15
CA TYR A 5 -9.59 -12.00 10.24
C TYR A 5 -9.36 -11.55 8.79
N LYS A 6 -8.76 -12.42 7.97
CA LYS A 6 -8.22 -12.10 6.64
C LYS A 6 -9.23 -11.48 5.66
N PHE A 7 -10.52 -11.79 5.78
CA PHE A 7 -11.56 -11.28 4.89
C PHE A 7 -12.67 -10.50 5.61
N ALA A 8 -12.40 -9.99 6.82
CA ALA A 8 -13.36 -9.13 7.49
C ALA A 8 -13.65 -7.89 6.63
N GLY A 9 -14.93 -7.65 6.34
CA GLY A 9 -15.37 -6.51 5.52
C GLY A 9 -15.36 -6.74 4.01
N TYR A 10 -14.81 -7.86 3.52
CA TYR A 10 -14.76 -8.16 2.09
C TYR A 10 -15.87 -9.13 1.62
N ILE A 11 -16.37 -9.97 2.52
CA ILE A 11 -17.40 -10.97 2.18
C ILE A 11 -18.76 -10.46 2.62
N SER A 12 -19.72 -10.45 1.70
CA SER A 12 -21.10 -10.06 1.95
C SER A 12 -22.08 -11.14 1.50
N CYS A 13 -23.26 -11.14 2.11
CA CYS A 13 -24.37 -11.97 1.67
C CYS A 13 -24.93 -11.38 0.36
N VAL A 14 -25.00 -12.20 -0.70
CA VAL A 14 -25.54 -11.78 -2.00
C VAL A 14 -27.01 -11.36 -1.93
N HIS A 15 -27.77 -11.86 -0.95
CA HIS A 15 -29.20 -11.62 -0.85
C HIS A 15 -29.57 -10.36 -0.06
N CYS A 16 -28.83 -10.02 1.00
CA CYS A 16 -29.12 -8.87 1.86
C CYS A 16 -28.03 -7.79 1.85
N GLY A 17 -26.90 -8.04 1.17
CA GLY A 17 -25.76 -7.14 1.10
C GLY A 17 -24.96 -6.98 2.39
N LEU A 18 -25.38 -7.60 3.50
CA LEU A 18 -24.69 -7.45 4.78
C LEU A 18 -23.35 -8.20 4.79
N ASN A 19 -22.33 -7.55 5.36
CA ASN A 19 -21.02 -8.16 5.55
C ASN A 19 -21.08 -9.31 6.55
N LEU A 20 -20.52 -10.46 6.15
CA LEU A 20 -20.39 -11.61 7.03
C LEU A 20 -19.36 -11.32 8.13
N ARG A 21 -19.66 -11.76 9.36
CA ARG A 21 -18.76 -11.60 10.51
C ARG A 21 -18.10 -12.92 10.87
N CYS A 22 -16.80 -12.87 11.14
CA CYS A 22 -16.10 -14.05 11.62
C CYS A 22 -16.45 -14.32 13.08
N LYS A 23 -16.85 -15.55 13.38
CA LYS A 23 -16.96 -16.08 14.73
C LYS A 23 -16.09 -17.33 14.83
N THR A 24 -15.20 -17.35 15.81
CA THR A 24 -14.48 -18.55 16.19
C THR A 24 -15.25 -19.25 17.32
N GLY A 25 -15.39 -20.58 17.25
CA GLY A 25 -15.91 -21.36 18.37
C GLY A 25 -14.92 -21.40 19.54
N ASN A 26 -15.42 -21.44 20.77
CA ASN A 26 -14.62 -21.45 22.01
C ASN A 26 -13.93 -22.82 22.28
N SER A 27 -13.79 -23.66 21.26
CA SER A 27 -13.33 -25.05 21.36
C SER A 27 -11.87 -25.18 20.97
N SER A 28 -11.18 -26.17 21.57
CA SER A 28 -9.78 -26.53 21.31
C SER A 28 -9.45 -26.81 19.83
N VAL A 29 -10.47 -27.02 19.00
CA VAL A 29 -10.35 -27.10 17.55
C VAL A 29 -10.92 -25.81 16.94
N ASP A 30 -10.02 -25.03 16.34
CA ASP A 30 -10.22 -23.66 15.86
C ASP A 30 -10.92 -23.61 14.50
N TYR A 31 -12.17 -24.11 14.42
CA TYR A 31 -12.97 -23.95 13.20
C TYR A 31 -13.60 -22.56 13.16
N GLY A 32 -13.01 -21.66 12.36
CA GLY A 32 -13.54 -20.33 12.08
C GLY A 32 -14.66 -20.34 11.03
N TYR A 33 -15.72 -19.57 11.26
CA TYR A 33 -16.81 -19.37 10.31
C TYR A 33 -17.10 -17.89 10.08
N TYR A 34 -17.33 -17.50 8.84
CA TYR A 34 -18.00 -16.24 8.50
C TYR A 34 -19.51 -16.47 8.52
N LYS A 35 -20.26 -15.64 9.25
CA LYS A 35 -21.71 -15.78 9.46
C LYS A 35 -22.46 -14.53 9.05
N ASP A 36 -23.61 -14.72 8.45
CA ASP A 36 -24.60 -13.66 8.22
C ASP A 36 -25.18 -13.23 9.57
N MET A 37 -25.36 -11.92 9.72
CA MET A 37 -25.87 -11.29 10.93
C MET A 37 -27.28 -10.74 10.74
N ALA A 38 -27.90 -10.89 9.57
CA ALA A 38 -29.25 -10.40 9.30
C ALA A 38 -30.25 -10.93 10.32
N ARG A 39 -30.27 -12.25 10.56
CA ARG A 39 -31.17 -12.88 11.52
C ARG A 39 -30.90 -12.41 12.95
N ALA A 40 -29.62 -12.34 13.35
CA ALA A 40 -29.22 -11.88 14.68
C ALA A 40 -29.56 -10.40 14.93
N ARG A 41 -29.76 -9.62 13.86
CA ARG A 41 -30.12 -8.21 13.88
C ARG A 41 -31.58 -7.93 13.52
N ALA A 42 -32.39 -8.98 13.36
CA ALA A 42 -33.77 -8.88 12.89
C ALA A 42 -33.93 -8.08 11.57
N LEU A 43 -32.94 -8.19 10.68
CA LEU A 43 -32.96 -7.57 9.36
C LEU A 43 -33.52 -8.55 8.31
N PRO A 44 -34.28 -8.06 7.32
CA PRO A 44 -34.80 -8.90 6.26
C PRO A 44 -33.66 -9.43 5.38
N CYS A 45 -33.59 -10.75 5.21
CA CYS A 45 -32.70 -11.40 4.27
C CYS A 45 -33.50 -12.48 3.54
N PRO A 46 -33.57 -12.47 2.20
CA PRO A 46 -34.27 -13.50 1.42
C PRO A 46 -33.78 -14.93 1.71
N ALA A 47 -32.52 -15.09 2.09
CA ALA A 47 -31.93 -16.36 2.51
C ALA A 47 -32.10 -16.65 4.02
N GLY A 48 -32.98 -15.94 4.71
CA GLY A 48 -33.28 -16.12 6.14
C GLY A 48 -32.17 -15.73 7.12
N GLY A 49 -31.06 -15.17 6.63
CA GLY A 49 -30.02 -14.57 7.48
C GLY A 49 -29.19 -15.56 8.30
N TYR A 50 -29.11 -16.83 7.87
CA TYR A 50 -28.39 -17.91 8.55
C TYR A 50 -27.20 -18.46 7.76
N LEU A 51 -26.84 -17.81 6.64
CA LEU A 51 -25.70 -18.22 5.82
C LEU A 51 -24.41 -18.23 6.66
N GLN A 52 -23.66 -19.31 6.52
CA GLN A 52 -22.37 -19.46 7.16
C GLN A 52 -21.40 -20.22 6.25
N VAL A 53 -20.15 -19.79 6.22
CA VAL A 53 -19.09 -20.43 5.42
C VAL A 53 -17.84 -20.60 6.28
N ARG A 54 -17.14 -21.73 6.11
CA ARG A 54 -15.87 -21.97 6.79
C ARG A 54 -14.79 -21.04 6.26
N THR A 55 -13.98 -20.50 7.16
CA THR A 55 -12.86 -19.61 6.81
C THR A 55 -11.87 -20.28 5.86
N GLU A 56 -11.63 -21.59 6.01
CA GLU A 56 -10.75 -22.37 5.15
C GLU A 56 -11.22 -22.40 3.69
N HIS A 57 -12.52 -22.61 3.46
CA HIS A 57 -13.07 -22.62 2.10
C HIS A 57 -12.95 -21.26 1.42
N VAL A 58 -13.20 -20.18 2.15
CA VAL A 58 -13.01 -18.82 1.61
C VAL A 58 -11.55 -18.60 1.22
N MET A 59 -10.62 -18.97 2.09
CA MET A 59 -9.18 -18.85 1.82
C MET A 59 -8.77 -19.63 0.57
N GLN A 60 -9.24 -20.87 0.46
CA GLN A 60 -8.94 -21.73 -0.68
C GLN A 60 -9.51 -21.16 -1.98
N GLN A 61 -10.82 -20.86 -2.01
CA GLN A 61 -11.50 -20.32 -3.19
C GLN A 61 -10.89 -18.99 -3.65
N PHE A 62 -10.54 -18.12 -2.71
CA PHE A 62 -9.87 -16.86 -3.05
C PHE A 62 -8.45 -17.10 -3.59
N GLY A 63 -7.70 -18.05 -3.02
CA GLY A 63 -6.39 -18.44 -3.53
C GLY A 63 -6.46 -18.97 -4.97
N GLU A 64 -7.43 -19.84 -5.25
CA GLU A 64 -7.69 -20.37 -6.60
C GLU A 64 -8.05 -19.26 -7.60
N LEU A 65 -8.90 -18.31 -7.18
CA LEU A 65 -9.22 -17.12 -7.97
C LEU A 65 -7.95 -16.33 -8.33
N LEU A 66 -7.08 -16.06 -7.36
CA LEU A 66 -5.85 -15.29 -7.58
C LEU A 66 -4.88 -16.01 -8.52
N GLN A 67 -4.78 -17.34 -8.46
CA GLN A 67 -3.91 -18.12 -9.36
C GLN A 67 -4.35 -18.02 -10.83
N GLY A 68 -5.66 -17.87 -11.05
CA GLY A 68 -6.24 -17.69 -12.39
C GLY A 68 -6.03 -16.27 -12.96
N LEU A 69 -5.65 -15.29 -12.14
CA LEU A 69 -5.43 -13.94 -12.61
C LEU A 69 -4.15 -13.86 -13.45
N ARG A 70 -4.29 -13.33 -14.66
CA ARG A 70 -3.17 -12.95 -15.53
C ARG A 70 -3.17 -11.44 -15.66
N LEU A 71 -2.13 -10.81 -15.16
CA LEU A 71 -1.95 -9.38 -15.33
C LEU A 71 -1.40 -9.11 -16.74
N PRO A 72 -1.93 -8.09 -17.46
CA PRO A 72 -1.39 -7.67 -18.76
C PRO A 72 0.11 -7.32 -18.67
N ALA A 73 0.89 -7.51 -19.73
CA ALA A 73 2.34 -7.26 -19.68
C ALA A 73 2.74 -5.85 -19.17
N TYR A 74 1.90 -4.84 -19.47
CA TYR A 74 2.08 -3.43 -19.11
C TYR A 74 1.16 -2.98 -17.96
N TRP A 75 0.67 -3.89 -17.12
CA TRP A 75 -0.24 -3.57 -16.01
C TRP A 75 0.32 -2.53 -15.04
N ARG A 76 1.64 -2.53 -14.83
CA ARG A 76 2.32 -1.58 -13.94
C ARG A 76 2.22 -0.16 -14.46
N ASP A 77 2.33 0.01 -15.78
CA ASP A 77 2.25 1.32 -16.41
C ASP A 77 0.81 1.84 -16.38
N MET A 78 -0.18 0.97 -16.58
CA MET A 78 -1.60 1.32 -16.41
C MET A 78 -1.92 1.80 -14.99
N VAL A 79 -1.45 1.08 -13.97
CA VAL A 79 -1.67 1.47 -12.56
C VAL A 79 -0.97 2.80 -12.27
N ARG A 80 0.23 3.02 -12.82
CA ARG A 80 0.96 4.29 -12.67
C ARG A 80 0.18 5.44 -13.26
N GLU A 81 -0.32 5.30 -14.48
CA GLU A 81 -1.09 6.33 -15.16
C GLU A 81 -2.37 6.67 -14.37
N GLN A 82 -3.10 5.65 -13.90
CA GLN A 82 -4.29 5.85 -13.05
C GLN A 82 -3.97 6.54 -11.73
N MET A 83 -2.83 6.22 -11.10
CA MET A 83 -2.40 6.89 -9.86
C MET A 83 -2.08 8.37 -10.10
N ILE A 84 -1.39 8.68 -11.21
CA ILE A 84 -1.07 10.06 -11.59
C ILE A 84 -2.37 10.83 -11.88
N GLU A 85 -3.28 10.26 -12.66
CA GLU A 85 -4.56 10.88 -12.99
C GLU A 85 -5.41 11.11 -11.72
N ALA A 86 -5.46 10.13 -10.82
CA ALA A 86 -6.18 10.25 -9.54
C ALA A 86 -5.56 11.33 -8.65
N ALA A 87 -4.22 11.42 -8.61
CA ALA A 87 -3.51 12.46 -7.87
C ALA A 87 -3.83 13.84 -8.45
N GLN A 88 -3.77 14.01 -9.78
CA GLN A 88 -4.12 15.26 -10.46
C GLN A 88 -5.56 15.69 -10.16
N LYS A 89 -6.52 14.75 -10.20
CA LYS A 89 -7.93 15.02 -9.81
C LYS A 89 -8.07 15.42 -8.35
N ALA A 90 -7.21 14.92 -7.46
CA ALA A 90 -7.14 15.31 -6.06
C ALA A 90 -6.39 16.65 -5.83
N GLY A 91 -5.99 17.35 -6.90
CA GLY A 91 -5.27 18.62 -6.82
C GLY A 91 -3.76 18.47 -6.57
N PHE A 92 -3.22 17.27 -6.73
CA PHE A 92 -1.78 17.05 -6.67
C PHE A 92 -1.11 17.52 -7.97
N ASP A 93 -0.44 18.66 -7.90
CA ASP A 93 0.41 19.18 -8.97
C ASP A 93 1.85 18.67 -8.79
N GLN A 94 2.22 17.70 -9.63
CA GLN A 94 3.57 17.13 -9.64
C GLN A 94 4.64 18.18 -9.93
N GLU A 95 4.37 19.14 -10.82
CA GLU A 95 5.31 20.22 -11.13
C GLU A 95 5.46 21.19 -9.96
N ALA A 96 4.39 21.49 -9.22
CA ALA A 96 4.48 22.28 -7.99
C ALA A 96 5.32 21.56 -6.93
N MET A 97 5.13 20.25 -6.76
CA MET A 97 5.91 19.45 -5.81
C MET A 97 7.39 19.41 -6.20
N GLU A 98 7.72 19.23 -7.49
CA GLU A 98 9.11 19.27 -7.97
C GLU A 98 9.75 20.65 -7.79
N ARG A 99 9.01 21.72 -8.09
CA ARG A 99 9.46 23.11 -7.84
C ARG A 99 9.73 23.35 -6.36
N GLU A 100 8.88 22.85 -5.48
CA GLU A 100 9.06 23.02 -4.04
C GLU A 100 10.26 22.21 -3.50
N LYS A 101 10.46 20.99 -3.99
CA LYS A 101 11.66 20.19 -3.68
C LYS A 101 12.93 20.93 -4.09
N GLU A 102 12.95 21.51 -5.29
CA GLU A 102 14.09 22.28 -5.77
C GLU A 102 14.33 23.53 -4.93
N ARG A 103 13.27 24.26 -4.56
CA ARG A 103 13.35 25.42 -3.66
C ARG A 103 13.99 25.06 -2.32
N LEU A 104 13.60 23.92 -1.73
CA LEU A 104 14.13 23.42 -0.47
C LEU A 104 15.60 22.98 -0.59
N ARG A 105 16.00 22.30 -1.68
CA ARG A 105 17.41 21.95 -1.95
C ARG A 105 18.29 23.20 -2.06
N LEU A 106 17.82 24.22 -2.76
CA LEU A 106 18.51 25.51 -2.86
C LEU A 106 18.56 26.24 -1.52
N LYS A 107 17.54 26.13 -0.67
CA LYS A 107 17.57 26.67 0.71
C LYS A 107 18.66 25.98 1.52
N ARG A 108 18.74 24.65 1.48
CA ARG A 108 19.80 23.86 2.16
C ARG A 108 21.20 24.31 1.73
N GLY A 109 21.42 24.47 0.42
CA GLY A 109 22.71 24.95 -0.11
C GLY A 109 23.08 26.36 0.39
N ARG A 110 22.09 27.25 0.54
CA ARG A 110 22.31 28.60 1.08
C ARG A 110 22.68 28.58 2.57
N ILE A 111 22.00 27.77 3.38
CA ILE A 111 22.30 27.61 4.82
C ILE A 111 23.75 27.14 5.00
N LEU A 112 24.16 26.09 4.27
CA LEU A 112 25.52 25.57 4.34
C LEU A 112 26.58 26.60 3.92
N LYS A 113 26.27 27.45 2.95
CA LYS A 113 27.16 28.55 2.53
C LYS A 113 27.25 29.62 3.62
N GLN A 114 26.14 30.03 4.22
CA GLN A 114 26.13 31.04 5.29
C GLN A 114 26.94 30.61 6.50
N HIS A 115 26.83 29.33 6.87
CA HIS A 115 27.63 28.72 7.92
C HIS A 115 29.13 28.74 7.58
N ARG A 116 29.50 28.30 6.38
CA ARG A 116 30.89 28.33 5.91
C ARG A 116 31.51 29.74 5.93
N ASP A 117 30.71 30.74 5.59
CA ASP A 117 31.13 32.13 5.56
C ASP A 117 31.05 32.81 6.95
N GLY A 118 30.65 32.07 8.00
CA GLY A 118 30.65 32.50 9.40
C GLY A 118 29.46 33.39 9.81
N TYR A 119 28.38 33.41 9.02
CA TYR A 119 27.21 34.23 9.29
C TYR A 119 26.21 33.61 10.28
N ILE A 120 26.30 32.31 10.51
CA ILE A 120 25.44 31.55 11.44
C ILE A 120 26.27 30.53 12.20
N GLU A 121 25.88 30.26 13.43
CA GLU A 121 26.54 29.29 14.32
C GLU A 121 26.11 27.85 14.01
N ASP A 122 26.86 26.87 14.53
CA ASP A 122 26.62 25.44 14.30
C ASP A 122 25.19 25.01 14.69
N GLU A 123 24.72 25.44 15.87
CA GLU A 123 23.39 25.08 16.38
C GLU A 123 22.25 25.61 15.50
N GLU A 124 22.42 26.82 14.94
CA GLU A 124 21.45 27.44 14.04
C GLU A 124 21.43 26.73 12.67
N MET A 125 22.62 26.37 12.16
CA MET A 125 22.74 25.60 10.93
C MET A 125 22.07 24.22 11.05
N GLU A 126 22.32 23.49 12.14
CA GLU A 126 21.73 22.17 12.39
C GLU A 126 20.20 22.23 12.44
N ALA A 127 19.65 23.21 13.16
CA ALA A 127 18.20 23.40 13.28
C ALA A 127 17.55 23.70 11.91
N GLU A 128 18.13 24.62 11.14
CA GLU A 128 17.60 25.01 9.82
C GLU A 128 17.73 23.88 8.78
N VAL A 129 18.83 23.11 8.80
CA VAL A 129 18.99 21.94 7.94
C VAL A 129 17.97 20.87 8.30
N ALA A 130 17.78 20.57 9.59
CA ALA A 130 16.78 19.60 10.05
C ALA A 130 15.36 19.98 9.63
N ALA A 131 15.00 21.27 9.72
CA ALA A 131 13.71 21.77 9.26
C ALA A 131 13.50 21.59 7.75
N VAL A 132 14.55 21.85 6.95
CA VAL A 132 14.50 21.64 5.49
C VAL A 132 14.41 20.15 5.13
N GLU A 133 15.12 19.29 5.84
CA GLU A 133 15.08 17.84 5.63
C GLU A 133 13.71 17.25 6.00
N LEU A 134 13.09 17.73 7.08
CA LEU A 134 11.73 17.36 7.44
C LEU A 134 10.72 17.78 6.36
N ALA A 135 10.84 19.00 5.83
CA ALA A 135 9.98 19.49 4.76
C ALA A 135 10.17 18.69 3.45
N LEU A 136 11.40 18.27 3.13
CA LEU A 136 11.67 17.41 1.98
C LEU A 136 11.01 16.03 2.13
N ARG A 137 11.09 15.41 3.31
CA ARG A 137 10.43 14.14 3.60
C ARG A 137 8.91 14.24 3.52
N ALA A 138 8.32 15.35 3.94
CA ALA A 138 6.88 15.58 3.82
C ALA A 138 6.39 15.64 2.36
N LEU A 139 7.28 15.93 1.41
CA LEU A 139 7.02 15.96 -0.03
C LEU A 139 7.42 14.66 -0.75
N GLU A 140 7.93 13.66 -0.04
CA GLU A 140 8.13 12.33 -0.59
C GLU A 140 6.76 11.65 -0.75
N VAL A 141 6.38 11.44 -2.02
CA VAL A 141 5.21 10.62 -2.36
C VAL A 141 5.47 9.21 -1.80
N PRO A 142 4.47 8.56 -1.16
CA PRO A 142 4.67 7.22 -0.62
C PRO A 142 5.24 6.30 -1.71
N GLU A 143 6.41 5.72 -1.40
CA GLU A 143 7.07 4.76 -2.28
C GLU A 143 6.10 3.62 -2.58
N THR A 144 5.63 3.55 -3.82
CA THR A 144 5.01 2.33 -4.34
C THR A 144 6.14 1.42 -4.82
N ASN A 145 6.62 0.55 -3.93
CA ASN A 145 7.54 -0.57 -4.17
C ASN A 145 9.01 -0.21 -4.50
N GLY A 146 9.73 0.44 -3.57
CA GLY A 146 11.20 0.31 -3.47
C GLY A 146 12.03 0.71 -4.69
N ARG A 147 11.51 1.61 -5.54
CA ARG A 147 12.29 2.31 -6.56
C ARG A 147 12.00 3.79 -6.47
N LEU A 148 13.04 4.56 -6.13
CA LEU A 148 13.09 5.99 -6.38
C LEU A 148 12.73 6.22 -7.84
N VAL A 149 11.69 7.01 -8.07
CA VAL A 149 11.36 7.51 -9.40
C VAL A 149 12.42 8.55 -9.74
N ASP A 150 13.55 8.12 -10.30
CA ASP A 150 14.41 9.02 -11.05
C ASP A 150 13.77 9.22 -12.42
N SER A 151 13.36 10.45 -12.72
CA SER A 151 12.87 10.88 -14.02
C SER A 151 13.98 10.97 -15.07
N ARG A 152 15.21 10.55 -14.73
CA ARG A 152 16.34 10.40 -15.65
C ARG A 152 16.80 8.95 -15.68
N ASP A 153 16.27 8.14 -16.58
CA ASP A 153 17.04 7.04 -17.17
C ASP A 153 16.38 6.55 -18.47
N GLY A 154 16.55 7.38 -19.52
CA GLY A 154 16.66 6.85 -20.86
C GLY A 154 18.00 6.10 -20.98
N ARG A 155 17.93 4.76 -20.98
CA ARG A 155 19.01 3.76 -21.19
C ARG A 155 19.57 3.13 -19.92
N GLY A 156 18.90 2.09 -19.43
CA GLY A 156 19.46 1.11 -18.51
C GLY A 156 19.09 -0.31 -18.93
N THR A 157 20.00 -1.01 -19.61
CA THR A 157 19.86 -2.44 -19.94
C THR A 157 19.69 -3.28 -18.67
N PRO A 158 18.79 -4.30 -18.65
CA PRO A 158 18.70 -5.21 -17.51
C PRO A 158 19.94 -6.09 -17.43
N ARG A 159 20.77 -5.92 -16.39
CA ARG A 159 21.74 -6.94 -16.00
C ARG A 159 20.97 -8.11 -15.37
N TYR A 160 20.78 -9.18 -16.13
CA TYR A 160 20.33 -10.47 -15.59
C TYR A 160 21.44 -11.04 -14.69
N GLY A 161 21.16 -11.10 -13.38
CA GLY A 161 21.97 -11.86 -12.43
C GLY A 161 21.76 -13.35 -12.65
N HIS A 162 22.85 -14.07 -12.89
CA HIS A 162 22.93 -15.51 -13.07
C HIS A 162 22.18 -16.30 -11.99
N ALA A 163 21.40 -17.29 -12.45
CA ALA A 163 20.76 -18.31 -11.63
C ALA A 163 21.81 -19.21 -10.94
N TYR A 164 21.71 -19.35 -9.62
CA TYR A 164 22.29 -20.49 -8.92
C TYR A 164 21.38 -21.71 -9.09
N LEU A 165 21.89 -22.72 -9.80
CA LEU A 165 21.36 -24.08 -9.83
C LEU A 165 21.58 -24.72 -8.45
N GLY A 166 20.48 -24.98 -7.73
CA GLY A 166 20.46 -25.77 -6.51
C GLY A 166 19.53 -26.97 -6.70
N THR A 167 20.12 -28.14 -6.88
CA THR A 167 19.51 -29.45 -7.11
C THR A 167 18.57 -29.89 -5.98
N TRP A 168 17.35 -30.28 -6.32
CA TRP A 168 16.49 -31.13 -5.47
C TRP A 168 16.70 -32.59 -5.90
N ARG A 169 17.24 -33.42 -5.00
CA ARG A 169 17.13 -34.88 -5.11
C ARG A 169 15.85 -35.34 -4.41
N ALA A 170 15.28 -36.40 -4.98
CA ALA A 170 14.03 -37.08 -4.66
C ALA A 170 13.92 -37.59 -3.21
#